data_AF-A0A383BUA1-F1
#
_entry.id   AF-A0A383BUA1-F1
#
_cell.length_a   1.000
_cell.length_b   1.000
_cell.length_c   1.000
_cell.angle_alpha   90.00
_cell.angle_beta   90.00
_cell.angle_gamma   90.00
#
_symmetry.space_group_name_H-M   'P 1'
#
loop_
_entity.id
_entity.type
_entity.pdbx_description
1 polymer ?
#
loop_
_entity_poly.entity_id
_entity_poly.type
_entity_poly.pdbx_seq_one_letter_code
_entity_poly.pdbx_strand_id
1 'polypeptide(L)'
;MALILRNHDLQGLLELDDYIEAVELGYREEGKGRALNFPRKCAWFEADGGIHADRDLQPEGLPALKFKGAAISSINAAGLNVYTTGMSGPLQTFQLLFDTVTGELLSIMEVLYYDWFKTAAVAAVAAKHLAPKGALTMALFGSGRHARTELHAVKRVCDLQKVQVYSRKEKPLREFCVSMSEELEIDIVPVRRPESALEGANIVTTMTTSPTPVFSSK
;
A
#
# COMPACT_ATOMS: atom_id res chain seq x y z
N MET A 1 25.67 3.57 16.67
CA MET A 1 24.74 4.73 16.70
C MET A 1 23.69 4.50 15.64
N ALA A 2 22.40 4.58 15.98
CA ALA A 2 21.31 4.31 15.04
C ALA A 2 21.26 5.36 13.93
N LEU A 3 21.01 4.93 12.70
CA LEU A 3 20.85 5.82 11.54
C LEU A 3 19.46 6.47 11.56
N ILE A 4 19.37 7.77 11.31
CA ILE A 4 18.10 8.47 11.17
C ILE A 4 17.91 8.80 9.69
N LEU A 5 16.87 8.24 9.07
CA LEU A 5 16.55 8.45 7.65
C LEU A 5 15.22 9.20 7.53
N ARG A 6 15.24 10.32 6.81
CA ARG A 6 14.06 11.10 6.44
C ARG A 6 13.53 10.63 5.08
N ASN A 7 12.32 11.05 4.74
CA ASN A 7 11.71 10.67 3.46
C ASN A 7 12.57 11.01 2.24
N HIS A 8 13.35 12.10 2.28
CA HIS A 8 14.24 12.48 1.17
C HIS A 8 15.49 11.59 1.06
N ASP A 9 15.98 11.05 2.18
CA ASP A 9 17.13 10.14 2.19
C ASP A 9 16.80 8.80 1.54
N LEU A 10 15.51 8.43 1.52
CA LEU A 10 15.03 7.16 0.97
C LEU A 10 14.75 7.22 -0.54
N GLN A 11 14.73 8.41 -1.14
CA GLN A 11 14.36 8.58 -2.54
C GLN A 11 15.42 7.99 -3.46
N GLY A 12 15.00 7.06 -4.32
CA GLY A 12 15.89 6.40 -5.28
C GLY A 12 16.88 5.40 -4.68
N LEU A 13 16.76 5.06 -3.39
CA LEU A 13 17.58 3.99 -2.79
C LEU A 13 17.12 2.59 -3.18
N LEU A 14 15.81 2.44 -3.44
CA LEU A 14 15.18 1.17 -3.78
C LEU A 14 14.28 1.36 -4.99
N GLU A 15 14.29 0.36 -5.86
CA GLU A 15 13.38 0.22 -6.98
C GLU A 15 12.15 -0.60 -6.57
N LEU A 16 11.09 -0.53 -7.36
CA LEU A 16 9.84 -1.25 -7.06
C LEU A 16 10.04 -2.77 -6.91
N ASP A 17 11.00 -3.35 -7.65
CA ASP A 17 11.32 -4.79 -7.58
C ASP A 17 11.90 -5.19 -6.21
N ASP A 18 12.69 -4.31 -5.57
CA ASP A 18 13.24 -4.55 -4.23
C ASP A 18 12.11 -4.66 -3.19
N TYR A 19 11.08 -3.83 -3.31
CA TYR A 19 9.90 -3.90 -2.45
C TYR A 19 9.11 -5.19 -2.68
N ILE A 20 8.94 -5.62 -3.94
CA ILE A 20 8.26 -6.86 -4.29
C ILE A 20 9.01 -8.06 -3.69
N GLU A 21 10.32 -8.11 -3.85
CA GLU A 21 11.16 -9.17 -3.29
C GLU A 21 11.10 -9.20 -1.76
N ALA A 22 11.25 -8.05 -1.10
CA ALA A 22 11.20 -7.96 0.36
C ALA A 22 9.83 -8.38 0.92
N VAL A 23 8.73 -7.98 0.28
CA VAL A 23 7.37 -8.39 0.68
C VAL A 23 7.17 -9.88 0.44
N GLU A 24 7.61 -10.42 -0.71
CA GLU A 24 7.51 -11.85 -1.01
C GLU A 24 8.32 -12.70 -0.02
N LEU A 25 9.51 -12.25 0.37
CA LEU A 25 10.31 -12.87 1.41
C LEU A 25 9.56 -12.87 2.75
N GLY A 26 8.99 -11.73 3.15
CA GLY A 26 8.21 -11.62 4.38
C GLY A 26 7.07 -12.65 4.45
N TYR A 27 6.24 -12.71 3.41
CA TYR A 27 5.16 -13.69 3.32
C TYR A 27 5.67 -15.14 3.31
N ARG A 28 6.78 -15.41 2.61
CA ARG A 28 7.38 -16.75 2.56
C ARG A 28 7.87 -17.21 3.92
N GLU A 29 8.52 -16.33 4.68
CA GLU A 29 9.04 -16.66 6.01
C GLU A 29 7.90 -16.78 7.04
N GLU A 30 6.86 -15.94 6.94
CA GLU A 30 5.64 -16.08 7.74
C GLU A 30 4.96 -17.44 7.46
N GLY A 31 4.79 -17.80 6.19
CA GLY A 31 4.21 -19.10 5.80
C GLY A 31 5.04 -20.33 6.23
N LYS A 32 6.34 -20.15 6.48
CA LYS A 32 7.23 -21.20 7.03
C LYS A 32 7.30 -21.20 8.55
N GLY A 33 6.60 -20.29 9.24
CA GLY A 33 6.70 -20.12 10.70
C GLY A 33 8.04 -19.55 11.17
N ARG A 34 8.79 -18.87 10.29
CA ARG A 34 10.10 -18.24 10.57
C ARG A 34 10.05 -16.72 10.60
N ALA A 35 8.84 -16.17 10.55
CA ALA A 35 8.58 -14.77 10.85
C ALA A 35 7.50 -14.65 11.93
N LEU A 36 7.63 -13.61 12.74
CA LEU A 36 6.59 -13.16 13.67
C LEU A 36 5.92 -11.94 13.08
N ASN A 37 4.59 -11.93 13.08
CA ASN A 37 3.77 -10.78 12.76
C ASN A 37 3.04 -10.33 14.03
N PHE A 38 3.37 -9.14 14.52
CA PHE A 38 2.69 -8.53 15.66
C PHE A 38 1.55 -7.64 15.15
N PRO A 39 0.28 -8.05 15.34
CA PRO A 39 -0.86 -7.34 14.79
C PRO A 39 -0.91 -5.90 15.30
N ARG A 40 -1.46 -5.01 14.45
CA ARG A 40 -1.60 -3.60 14.79
C ARG A 40 -2.36 -3.41 16.10
N LYS A 41 -1.79 -2.59 16.98
CA LYS A 41 -2.43 -2.03 18.16
C LYS A 41 -2.66 -0.53 17.97
N CYS A 42 -3.72 -0.04 18.58
CA CYS A 42 -4.10 1.37 18.57
C CYS A 42 -4.18 1.84 20.02
N ALA A 43 -3.40 2.86 20.38
CA ALA A 43 -3.58 3.61 21.60
C ALA A 43 -4.44 4.84 21.28
N TRP A 44 -5.74 4.73 21.57
CA TRP A 44 -6.70 5.83 21.43
C TRP A 44 -6.57 6.77 22.62
N PHE A 45 -6.74 8.07 22.39
CA PHE A 45 -6.66 9.07 23.46
C PHE A 45 -7.52 10.29 23.13
N GLU A 46 -7.86 11.06 24.16
CA GLU A 46 -8.47 12.38 24.00
C GLU A 46 -7.37 13.42 23.74
N ALA A 47 -7.62 14.36 22.84
CA ALA A 47 -6.69 15.44 22.53
C ALA A 47 -7.40 16.79 22.45
N ASP A 48 -6.79 17.81 23.05
CA ASP A 48 -7.25 19.19 22.95
C ASP A 48 -6.87 19.77 21.57
N GLY A 49 -7.87 20.14 20.75
CA GLY A 49 -7.65 20.78 19.45
C GLY A 49 -8.63 20.37 18.35
N GLY A 50 -8.55 21.05 17.20
CA GLY A 50 -9.37 20.73 16.02
C GLY A 50 -9.03 19.35 15.45
N ILE A 51 -10.04 18.49 15.32
CA ILE A 51 -9.92 17.12 14.82
C ILE A 51 -9.97 17.13 13.28
N HIS A 52 -9.10 16.39 12.59
CA HIS A 52 -9.07 16.31 11.12
C HIS A 52 -10.24 15.52 10.52
N ALA A 53 -10.51 15.78 9.24
CA ALA A 53 -11.61 15.21 8.46
C ALA A 53 -11.60 13.67 8.30
N ASP A 54 -10.49 12.99 8.58
CA ASP A 54 -10.40 11.52 8.54
C ASP A 54 -11.06 10.84 9.77
N ARG A 55 -11.61 11.63 10.70
CA ARG A 55 -12.34 11.16 11.88
C ARG A 55 -13.52 10.27 11.52
N ASP A 56 -14.23 10.60 10.45
CA ASP A 56 -15.44 9.89 10.01
C ASP A 56 -15.13 8.48 9.46
N LEU A 57 -13.85 8.16 9.26
CA LEU A 57 -13.38 6.84 8.85
C LEU A 57 -12.86 6.00 10.03
N GLN A 58 -12.93 6.50 11.28
CA GLN A 58 -12.38 5.83 12.45
C GLN A 58 -13.48 5.31 13.40
N PRO A 59 -13.34 4.11 14.00
CA PRO A 59 -14.38 3.50 14.83
C PRO A 59 -14.85 4.34 16.04
N GLU A 60 -13.97 5.17 16.61
CA GLU A 60 -14.22 5.90 17.87
C GLU A 60 -14.23 7.42 17.70
N GLY A 61 -13.93 7.93 16.51
CA GLY A 61 -13.75 9.38 16.28
C GLY A 61 -12.62 10.03 17.09
N LEU A 62 -11.75 9.22 17.71
CA LEU A 62 -10.61 9.66 18.51
C LEU A 62 -9.30 9.61 17.72
N PRO A 63 -8.32 10.48 18.04
CA PRO A 63 -6.96 10.30 17.58
C PRO A 63 -6.35 9.02 18.17
N ALA A 64 -5.35 8.48 17.47
CA ALA A 64 -4.60 7.33 17.93
C ALA A 64 -3.13 7.35 17.51
N LEU A 65 -2.30 6.80 18.40
CA LEU A 65 -0.97 6.31 18.07
C LEU A 65 -1.09 4.81 17.75
N LYS A 66 -0.75 4.45 16.52
CA LYS A 66 -0.87 3.08 16.01
C LYS A 66 0.51 2.47 15.88
N PHE A 67 0.65 1.21 16.25
CA PHE A 67 1.91 0.49 16.14
C PHE A 67 1.69 -0.96 15.73
N LYS A 68 2.61 -1.47 14.92
CA LYS A 68 2.64 -2.87 14.44
C LYS A 68 4.09 -3.29 14.29
N GLY A 69 4.37 -4.58 14.44
CA GLY A 69 5.74 -5.07 14.41
C GLY A 69 5.86 -6.36 13.63
N ALA A 70 7.09 -6.69 13.24
CA ALA A 70 7.43 -7.97 12.66
C ALA A 70 8.87 -8.35 13.02
N ALA A 71 9.19 -9.63 13.00
CA ALA A 71 10.56 -10.12 13.06
C ALA A 71 10.74 -11.24 12.03
N ILE A 72 11.85 -11.23 11.30
CA ILE A 72 12.17 -12.23 10.29
C ILE A 72 13.55 -12.79 10.59
N SER A 73 13.59 -14.03 11.07
CA SER A 73 14.84 -14.64 11.54
C SER A 73 15.84 -14.88 10.41
N SER A 74 15.38 -15.13 9.18
CA SER A 74 16.28 -15.43 8.05
C SER A 74 17.15 -14.25 7.60
N ILE A 75 16.79 -13.03 8.00
CA ILE A 75 17.55 -11.80 7.71
C ILE A 75 17.97 -11.07 8.99
N ASN A 76 17.83 -11.73 10.15
CA ASN A 76 18.16 -11.19 11.46
C ASN A 76 17.54 -9.81 11.77
N ALA A 77 16.34 -9.51 11.25
CA ALA A 77 15.74 -8.19 11.36
C ALA A 77 14.43 -8.21 12.14
N ALA A 78 14.26 -7.24 13.04
CA ALA A 78 12.99 -6.92 13.69
C ALA A 78 12.61 -5.47 13.40
N GLY A 79 11.33 -5.23 13.16
CA GLY A 79 10.79 -3.94 12.79
C GLY A 79 9.61 -3.54 13.65
N LEU A 80 9.53 -2.25 14.00
CA LEU A 80 8.35 -1.63 14.61
C LEU A 80 7.93 -0.41 13.78
N ASN A 81 6.74 -0.46 13.20
CA ASN A 81 6.13 0.69 12.56
C ASN A 81 5.23 1.41 13.57
N VAL A 82 5.38 2.74 13.69
CA VAL A 82 4.55 3.60 14.53
C VAL A 82 4.04 4.79 13.73
N TYR A 83 2.77 5.14 13.88
CA TYR A 83 2.18 6.24 13.11
C TYR A 83 0.99 6.90 13.81
N THR A 84 0.77 8.17 13.48
CA THR A 84 -0.27 9.01 14.08
C THR A 84 -1.50 9.10 13.20
N THR A 85 -2.71 9.03 13.75
CA THR A 85 -3.94 9.27 12.99
C THR A 85 -4.92 10.13 13.80
N GLY A 86 -5.73 10.95 13.12
CA GLY A 86 -6.77 11.76 13.76
C GLY A 86 -6.29 13.01 14.52
N MET A 87 -5.01 13.38 14.40
CA MET A 87 -4.42 14.57 15.04
C MET A 87 -4.36 15.75 14.07
N SER A 88 -4.31 16.99 14.58
CA SER A 88 -4.27 18.26 13.82
C SER A 88 -3.06 18.41 12.87
N GLY A 89 -1.95 17.74 13.19
CA GLY A 89 -0.72 17.75 12.39
C GLY A 89 -0.75 16.78 11.20
N PRO A 90 0.25 16.87 10.29
CA PRO A 90 0.39 15.90 9.21
C PRO A 90 0.67 14.50 9.75
N LEU A 91 0.19 13.47 9.02
CA LEU A 91 0.48 12.06 9.29
C LEU A 91 1.98 11.87 9.52
N GLN A 92 2.34 11.39 10.71
CA GLN A 92 3.70 10.98 11.03
C GLN A 92 3.75 9.46 10.99
N THR A 93 4.76 8.90 10.34
CA THR A 93 4.98 7.45 10.31
C THR A 93 6.46 7.14 10.33
N PHE A 94 6.86 6.28 11.26
CA PHE A 94 8.23 5.89 11.50
C PHE A 94 8.36 4.38 11.52
N GLN A 95 9.49 3.89 11.04
CA GLN A 95 9.91 2.50 11.12
C GLN A 95 11.20 2.45 11.93
N LEU A 96 11.17 1.71 13.04
CA LEU A 96 12.36 1.33 13.78
C LEU A 96 12.81 -0.03 13.26
N LEU A 97 14.13 -0.19 13.08
CA LEU A 97 14.77 -1.43 12.65
C LEU A 97 15.78 -1.87 13.71
N PHE A 98 15.72 -3.14 14.08
CA PHE A 98 16.57 -3.75 15.08
C PHE A 98 17.29 -4.97 14.49
N ASP A 99 18.54 -5.14 14.89
CA ASP A 99 19.26 -6.39 14.70
C ASP A 99 18.78 -7.39 15.76
N THR A 100 18.32 -8.56 15.33
CA THR A 100 17.78 -9.58 16.24
C THR A 100 18.85 -10.44 16.91
N VAL A 101 20.11 -10.35 16.46
CA VAL A 101 21.26 -11.05 17.06
C VAL A 101 21.83 -10.21 18.21
N THR A 102 22.04 -8.91 18.00
CA THR A 102 22.65 -8.02 18.99
C THR A 102 21.62 -7.26 19.84
N GLY A 103 20.39 -7.10 19.33
CA GLY A 103 19.36 -6.25 19.93
C GLY A 103 19.56 -4.76 19.65
N GLU A 104 20.56 -4.39 18.85
CA GLU A 104 20.86 -2.99 18.56
C GLU A 104 19.79 -2.35 17.67
N LEU A 105 19.43 -1.11 18.00
CA LEU A 105 18.66 -0.25 17.10
C LEU A 105 19.55 0.17 15.93
N LEU A 106 19.22 -0.31 14.74
CA LEU A 106 19.93 -0.01 13.51
C LEU A 106 19.50 1.32 12.90
N SER A 107 18.19 1.57 12.85
CA SER A 107 17.68 2.81 12.25
C SER A 107 16.31 3.25 12.74
N ILE A 108 16.03 4.54 12.58
CA ILE A 108 14.71 5.17 12.63
C ILE A 108 14.46 5.84 11.28
N MET A 109 13.42 5.41 10.57
CA MET A 109 13.14 5.84 9.20
C MET A 109 11.75 6.44 9.09
N GLU A 110 11.60 7.59 8.42
CA GLU A 110 10.28 8.07 7.99
C GLU A 110 9.72 7.17 6.88
N VAL A 111 8.42 6.89 6.90
CA VAL A 111 7.81 5.84 6.04
C VAL A 111 6.93 6.39 4.92
N LEU A 112 6.57 7.68 4.95
CA LEU A 112 5.58 8.24 4.03
C LEU A 112 5.96 8.02 2.55
N TYR A 113 7.25 8.14 2.23
CA TYR A 113 7.74 7.98 0.87
C TYR A 113 7.53 6.55 0.33
N TYR A 114 7.92 5.53 1.09
CA TYR A 114 7.86 4.15 0.61
C TYR A 114 6.54 3.42 0.91
N ASP A 115 5.62 4.06 1.65
CA ASP A 115 4.32 3.46 2.02
C ASP A 115 3.50 3.01 0.80
N TRP A 116 3.57 3.78 -0.29
CA TRP A 116 2.91 3.46 -1.55
C TRP A 116 3.52 2.22 -2.22
N PHE A 117 4.85 2.17 -2.31
CA PHE A 117 5.59 1.07 -2.94
C PHE A 117 5.37 -0.26 -2.22
N LYS A 118 5.52 -0.29 -0.89
CA LYS A 118 5.30 -1.53 -0.13
C LYS A 118 3.85 -2.03 -0.20
N THR A 119 2.88 -1.11 -0.34
CA THR A 119 1.46 -1.47 -0.48
C THR A 119 1.20 -2.08 -1.86
N ALA A 120 1.71 -1.46 -2.91
CA ALA A 120 1.62 -1.98 -4.27
C ALA A 120 2.38 -3.32 -4.43
N ALA A 121 3.51 -3.48 -3.74
CA ALA A 121 4.27 -4.73 -3.72
C ALA A 121 3.47 -5.91 -3.17
N VAL A 122 2.63 -5.71 -2.14
CA VAL A 122 1.71 -6.75 -1.65
C VAL A 122 0.77 -7.22 -2.76
N ALA A 123 0.17 -6.29 -3.51
CA ALA A 123 -0.73 -6.63 -4.61
C ALA A 123 0.01 -7.31 -5.77
N ALA A 124 1.23 -6.88 -6.10
CA ALA A 124 2.06 -7.54 -7.09
C ALA A 124 2.40 -8.98 -6.67
N VAL A 125 2.81 -9.21 -5.42
CA VAL A 125 3.05 -10.58 -4.93
C VAL A 125 1.78 -11.43 -5.03
N ALA A 126 0.62 -10.89 -4.66
CA ALA A 126 -0.65 -11.59 -4.83
C ALA A 126 -0.94 -11.91 -6.31
N ALA A 127 -0.82 -10.93 -7.22
CA ALA A 127 -1.06 -11.11 -8.64
C ALA A 127 -0.10 -12.14 -9.26
N LYS A 128 1.20 -12.08 -8.93
CA LYS A 128 2.24 -13.02 -9.38
C LYS A 128 1.86 -14.48 -9.12
N HIS A 129 1.25 -14.75 -7.97
CA HIS A 129 0.94 -16.11 -7.52
C HIS A 129 -0.51 -16.55 -7.81
N LEU A 130 -1.46 -15.62 -7.90
CA LEU A 130 -2.89 -15.92 -7.97
C LEU A 130 -3.54 -15.56 -9.29
N ALA A 131 -2.97 -14.64 -10.08
CA ALA A 131 -3.54 -14.27 -11.36
C ALA A 131 -3.41 -15.42 -12.38
N PRO A 132 -4.38 -15.58 -13.29
CA PRO A 132 -4.25 -16.55 -14.37
C PRO A 132 -3.07 -16.20 -15.29
N LYS A 133 -2.60 -17.17 -16.06
CA LYS A 133 -1.54 -16.95 -17.07
C LYS A 133 -2.11 -16.29 -18.33
N GLY A 134 -1.27 -15.52 -19.02
CA GLY A 134 -1.60 -14.87 -20.29
C GLY A 134 -1.95 -13.39 -20.13
N ALA A 135 -2.46 -12.79 -21.20
CA ALA A 135 -2.86 -11.39 -21.23
C ALA A 135 -4.01 -11.12 -20.25
N LEU A 136 -3.82 -10.16 -19.35
CA LEU A 136 -4.75 -9.85 -18.27
C LEU A 136 -5.45 -8.51 -18.47
N THR A 137 -6.70 -8.48 -18.03
CA THR A 137 -7.49 -7.26 -17.82
C THR A 137 -7.70 -7.03 -16.33
N MET A 138 -7.48 -5.80 -15.86
CA MET A 138 -7.65 -5.41 -14.47
C MET A 138 -8.82 -4.45 -14.28
N ALA A 139 -9.66 -4.70 -13.28
CA ALA A 139 -10.58 -3.70 -12.75
C ALA A 139 -9.90 -2.91 -11.63
N LEU A 140 -9.83 -1.58 -11.77
CA LEU A 140 -9.23 -0.70 -10.78
C LEU A 140 -10.27 0.30 -10.26
N PHE A 141 -10.58 0.21 -8.97
CA PHE A 141 -11.48 1.15 -8.30
C PHE A 141 -10.66 2.20 -7.57
N GLY A 142 -10.66 3.43 -8.07
CA GLY A 142 -9.88 4.55 -7.55
C GLY A 142 -8.80 5.03 -8.52
N SER A 143 -8.57 6.35 -8.54
CA SER A 143 -7.64 7.03 -9.45
C SER A 143 -6.66 7.92 -8.68
N GLY A 144 -6.29 7.51 -7.46
CA GLY A 144 -5.42 8.24 -6.53
C GLY A 144 -3.94 7.83 -6.62
N ARG A 145 -3.13 8.28 -5.65
CA ARG A 145 -1.68 7.99 -5.63
C ARG A 145 -1.34 6.50 -5.51
N HIS A 146 -2.05 5.78 -4.64
CA HIS A 146 -1.89 4.32 -4.51
C HIS A 146 -2.25 3.58 -5.81
N ALA A 147 -3.26 4.05 -6.55
CA ALA A 147 -3.66 3.46 -7.82
C ALA A 147 -2.55 3.53 -8.89
N ARG A 148 -1.70 4.57 -8.86
CA ARG A 148 -0.55 4.68 -9.79
C ARG A 148 0.49 3.60 -9.50
N THR A 149 0.97 3.56 -8.25
CA THR A 149 1.99 2.58 -7.81
C THR A 149 1.51 1.14 -7.94
N GLU A 150 0.23 0.87 -7.68
CA GLU A 150 -0.42 -0.42 -7.94
C GLU A 150 -0.22 -0.89 -9.39
N LEU A 151 -0.52 -0.02 -10.36
CA LEU A 151 -0.39 -0.36 -11.77
C LEU A 151 1.04 -0.68 -12.17
N HIS A 152 2.02 0.11 -11.70
CA HIS A 152 3.43 -0.21 -11.91
C HIS A 152 3.79 -1.58 -11.32
N ALA A 153 3.35 -1.87 -10.10
CA ALA A 153 3.74 -3.10 -9.42
C ALA A 153 3.12 -4.34 -10.07
N VAL A 154 1.83 -4.30 -10.42
CA VAL A 154 1.15 -5.41 -11.09
C VAL A 154 1.71 -5.64 -12.50
N LYS A 155 2.01 -4.58 -13.26
CA LYS A 155 2.60 -4.70 -14.60
C LYS A 155 4.00 -5.33 -14.59
N ARG A 156 4.75 -5.20 -13.50
CA ARG A 156 6.09 -5.83 -13.34
C ARG A 156 6.03 -7.35 -13.27
N VAL A 157 4.93 -7.91 -12.77
CA VAL A 157 4.82 -9.34 -12.44
C VAL A 157 3.81 -10.10 -13.29
N CYS A 158 2.97 -9.39 -14.05
CA CYS A 158 1.95 -9.97 -14.91
C CYS A 158 1.92 -9.32 -16.29
N ASP A 159 1.40 -10.05 -17.28
CA ASP A 159 1.13 -9.54 -18.62
C ASP A 159 -0.17 -8.71 -18.65
N LEU A 160 -0.15 -7.58 -17.95
CA LEU A 160 -1.27 -6.65 -17.88
C LEU A 160 -1.39 -5.85 -19.19
N GLN A 161 -2.49 -6.07 -19.93
CA GLN A 161 -2.73 -5.46 -21.24
C GLN A 161 -3.79 -4.35 -21.19
N LYS A 162 -4.76 -4.48 -20.29
CA LYS A 162 -5.88 -3.56 -20.17
C LYS A 162 -6.26 -3.29 -18.73
N VAL A 163 -6.66 -2.05 -18.45
CA VAL A 163 -7.17 -1.63 -17.14
C VAL A 163 -8.46 -0.84 -17.31
N GLN A 164 -9.53 -1.27 -16.66
CA GLN A 164 -10.79 -0.55 -16.58
C GLN A 164 -10.87 0.17 -15.24
N VAL A 165 -10.86 1.51 -15.27
CA VAL A 165 -10.76 2.33 -14.06
C VAL A 165 -12.11 2.99 -13.75
N TYR A 166 -12.59 2.79 -12.53
CA TYR A 166 -13.74 3.51 -11.99
C TYR A 166 -13.32 4.47 -10.88
N SER A 167 -13.79 5.71 -10.92
CA SER A 167 -13.64 6.68 -9.85
C SER A 167 -14.79 7.69 -9.90
N ARG A 168 -15.16 8.27 -8.75
CA ARG A 168 -16.34 9.15 -8.61
C ARG A 168 -16.22 10.46 -9.39
N LYS A 169 -15.00 10.97 -9.56
CA LYS A 169 -14.74 12.28 -10.18
C LYS A 169 -14.24 12.08 -11.61
N GLU A 170 -15.04 12.50 -12.57
CA GLU A 170 -14.77 12.26 -14.00
C GLU A 170 -13.46 12.89 -14.50
N LYS A 171 -13.20 14.16 -14.16
CA LYS A 171 -11.99 14.86 -14.63
C LYS A 171 -10.69 14.19 -14.14
N PRO A 172 -10.48 13.99 -12.82
CA PRO A 172 -9.31 13.26 -12.33
C PRO A 172 -9.19 11.83 -12.86
N LEU A 173 -10.31 11.15 -13.10
CA LEU A 173 -10.33 9.80 -13.68
C LEU A 173 -9.76 9.81 -15.10
N ARG A 174 -10.22 10.74 -15.96
CA ARG A 174 -9.73 10.84 -17.34
C ARG A 174 -8.24 11.19 -17.38
N GLU A 175 -7.81 12.16 -16.57
CA GLU A 175 -6.40 12.55 -16.46
C GLU A 175 -5.52 11.38 -15.98
N PHE A 176 -5.99 10.60 -15.01
CA PHE A 176 -5.32 9.39 -14.55
C PHE A 176 -5.17 8.37 -15.69
N CYS A 177 -6.25 8.04 -16.40
CA CYS A 177 -6.23 7.04 -17.47
C CYS A 177 -5.31 7.43 -18.63
N VAL A 178 -5.34 8.70 -19.06
CA VAL A 178 -4.45 9.19 -20.12
C VAL A 178 -2.99 9.10 -19.67
N SER A 179 -2.65 9.71 -18.53
CA SER A 179 -1.26 9.74 -18.06
C SER A 179 -0.69 8.34 -17.83
N MET A 180 -1.46 7.44 -17.20
CA MET A 180 -0.99 6.08 -16.93
C MET A 180 -0.96 5.20 -18.18
N SER A 181 -1.83 5.41 -19.17
CA SER A 181 -1.75 4.68 -20.45
C SER A 181 -0.46 5.03 -21.20
N GLU A 182 -0.12 6.32 -21.25
CA GLU A 182 1.10 6.80 -21.89
C GLU A 182 2.35 6.30 -21.15
N GLU A 183 2.34 6.36 -19.81
CA GLU A 183 3.49 5.98 -18.98
C GLU A 183 3.78 4.47 -18.98
N LEU A 184 2.73 3.63 -19.01
CA LEU A 184 2.87 2.17 -18.93
C LEU A 184 2.77 1.45 -20.28
N GLU A 185 2.40 2.17 -21.34
CA GLU A 185 2.14 1.61 -22.66
C GLU A 185 1.08 0.48 -22.64
N ILE A 186 -0.01 0.68 -21.89
CA ILE A 186 -1.14 -0.26 -21.78
C ILE A 186 -2.49 0.45 -21.97
N ASP A 187 -3.55 -0.29 -22.34
CA ASP A 187 -4.89 0.28 -22.56
C ASP A 187 -5.59 0.57 -21.21
N ILE A 188 -5.51 1.81 -20.70
CA ILE A 188 -6.18 2.23 -19.47
C ILE A 188 -7.38 3.11 -19.79
N VAL A 189 -8.57 2.60 -19.55
CA VAL A 189 -9.82 3.25 -19.95
C VAL A 189 -10.70 3.61 -18.76
N PRO A 190 -11.30 4.81 -18.74
CA PRO A 190 -12.27 5.18 -17.73
C PRO A 190 -13.62 4.49 -17.99
N VAL A 191 -14.27 3.97 -16.95
CA VAL A 191 -15.65 3.46 -17.02
C VAL A 191 -16.60 4.31 -16.18
N ARG A 192 -17.87 4.40 -16.60
CA ARG A 192 -18.88 5.26 -15.96
C ARG A 192 -19.55 4.62 -14.74
N ARG A 193 -19.60 3.29 -14.68
CA ARG A 193 -20.26 2.53 -13.62
C ARG A 193 -19.27 1.55 -12.98
N PRO A 194 -19.34 1.32 -11.65
CA PRO A 194 -18.50 0.34 -10.97
C PRO A 194 -18.57 -1.05 -11.63
N GLU A 195 -19.77 -1.49 -11.99
CA GLU A 195 -20.01 -2.84 -12.52
C GLU A 195 -19.33 -3.03 -13.88
N SER A 196 -19.23 -1.97 -14.67
CA SER A 196 -18.57 -2.00 -15.98
C SER A 196 -17.05 -2.15 -15.87
N ALA A 197 -16.44 -1.90 -14.70
CA ALA A 197 -15.02 -2.19 -14.50
C ALA A 197 -14.76 -3.69 -14.38
N LEU A 198 -15.75 -4.47 -13.91
CA LEU A 198 -15.62 -5.90 -13.63
C LEU A 198 -15.81 -6.78 -14.88
N GLU A 199 -16.36 -6.22 -15.96
CA GLU A 199 -16.63 -6.96 -17.20
C GLU A 199 -15.34 -7.45 -17.85
N GLY A 200 -15.10 -8.77 -17.77
CA GLY A 200 -13.90 -9.42 -18.35
C GLY A 200 -12.62 -9.29 -17.50
N ALA A 201 -12.70 -8.70 -16.31
CA ALA A 201 -11.54 -8.51 -15.44
C ALA A 201 -11.05 -9.85 -14.84
N ASN A 202 -9.73 -10.04 -14.85
CA ASN A 202 -9.04 -11.17 -14.23
C ASN A 202 -8.45 -10.79 -12.85
N ILE A 203 -8.14 -9.52 -12.67
CA ILE A 203 -7.65 -8.93 -11.42
C ILE A 203 -8.62 -7.82 -11.01
N VAL A 204 -8.92 -7.72 -9.73
CA VAL A 204 -9.75 -6.64 -9.17
C VAL A 204 -9.02 -6.03 -7.99
N THR A 205 -8.71 -4.73 -8.06
CA THR A 205 -8.10 -3.98 -6.96
C THR A 205 -8.94 -2.78 -6.57
N THR A 206 -9.11 -2.56 -5.27
CA THR A 206 -9.70 -1.36 -4.69
C THR A 206 -8.65 -0.46 -4.06
N MET A 207 -8.48 0.74 -4.61
CA MET A 207 -7.63 1.83 -4.13
C MET A 207 -8.48 3.09 -3.84
N THR A 208 -9.54 2.91 -3.04
CA THR A 208 -10.49 3.98 -2.69
C THR A 208 -10.45 4.29 -1.20
N THR A 209 -10.95 5.47 -0.83
CA THR A 209 -11.20 5.86 0.57
C THR A 209 -12.66 5.61 1.00
N SER A 210 -13.40 4.77 0.27
CA SER A 210 -14.81 4.53 0.54
C SER A 210 -14.99 3.77 1.86
N PRO A 211 -15.82 4.24 2.81
CA PRO A 211 -16.16 3.48 4.01
C PRO A 211 -17.21 2.39 3.74
N THR A 212 -17.82 2.39 2.55
CA THR A 212 -18.82 1.42 2.13
C THR A 212 -18.37 0.67 0.87
N PRO A 213 -18.91 -0.54 0.61
CA PRO A 213 -18.62 -1.29 -0.62
C PRO A 213 -18.82 -0.47 -1.88
N VAL A 214 -17.88 -0.54 -2.82
CA VAL A 214 -17.87 0.26 -4.07
C VAL A 214 -18.47 -0.46 -5.29
N PHE A 215 -18.70 -1.76 -5.17
CA PHE A 215 -19.40 -2.60 -6.13
C PHE A 215 -20.07 -3.75 -5.37
N SER A 216 -21.12 -4.34 -5.93
CA SER A 216 -21.74 -5.54 -5.38
C SER A 216 -20.97 -6.80 -5.76
N SER A 217 -20.90 -7.77 -4.85
CA SER A 217 -20.66 -9.16 -5.26
C SER A 217 -21.92 -9.63 -5.99
N LYS A 218 -21.75 -10.18 -7.19
CA LYS A 218 -22.83 -10.94 -7.83
C LYS A 218 -23.13 -12.21 -7.05
#